data_AF-A0A915LB06-F1
#
_entry.id   AF-A0A915LB06-F1
#
_cell.length_a   1.000
_cell.length_b   1.000
_cell.length_c   1.000
_cell.angle_alpha   90.00
_cell.angle_beta   90.00
_cell.angle_gamma   90.00
#
_symmetry.space_group_name_H-M   'P 1'
#
loop_
_entity.id
_entity.type
_entity.pdbx_description
1 polymer ?
#
loop_
_entity_poly.entity_id
_entity_poly.type
_entity_poly.pdbx_seq_one_letter_code
_entity_poly.pdbx_strand_id
1 'polypeptide(L)'
;MSFKLDIMEAIKREDYSRVKEILLEDDDDQENSNLADTDGCTPLILASILGNLEICQLLINKKVDLNRKDKIKGWTALMQACFFRYKFKKF
;
A
#
# COMPACT_ATOMS: atom_id res chain seq x y z
N MET A 1 -11.61 -20.09 7.76
CA MET A 1 -10.72 -19.45 6.77
C MET A 1 -10.30 -18.15 7.40
N SER A 2 -9.09 -18.12 7.95
CA SER A 2 -8.65 -17.12 8.93
C SER A 2 -8.74 -15.71 8.35
N PHE A 3 -9.27 -14.80 9.15
CA PHE A 3 -9.32 -13.35 8.97
C PHE A 3 -7.90 -12.76 8.87
N LYS A 4 -7.13 -13.11 7.83
CA LYS A 4 -5.90 -12.37 7.52
C LYS A 4 -6.36 -11.01 7.00
N LEU A 5 -6.52 -10.13 7.98
CA LEU A 5 -6.99 -8.75 7.91
C LEU A 5 -6.63 -8.05 6.61
N ASP A 6 -7.65 -7.48 5.97
CA ASP A 6 -7.46 -6.68 4.77
C ASP A 6 -6.72 -5.38 5.12
N ILE A 7 -5.40 -5.42 5.00
CA ILE A 7 -4.51 -4.27 5.18
C ILE A 7 -4.95 -3.09 4.29
N MET A 8 -5.56 -3.35 3.13
CA MET A 8 -6.04 -2.28 2.24
C MET A 8 -7.17 -1.51 2.89
N GLU A 9 -8.08 -2.18 3.60
CA GLU A 9 -9.18 -1.52 4.31
C GLU A 9 -8.66 -0.68 5.49
N ALA A 10 -7.67 -1.19 6.23
CA ALA A 10 -7.03 -0.44 7.30
C ALA A 10 -6.34 0.83 6.76
N ILE A 11 -5.66 0.73 5.61
CA ILE A 11 -5.04 1.89 4.93
C ILE A 11 -6.11 2.89 4.48
N LYS A 12 -7.22 2.44 3.88
CA LYS A 12 -8.33 3.32 3.45
C LYS A 12 -8.94 4.09 4.60
N ARG A 13 -9.01 3.49 5.79
CA ARG A 13 -9.54 4.11 7.01
C ARG A 13 -8.52 4.95 7.78
N GLU A 14 -7.28 5.01 7.31
CA GLU A 14 -6.16 5.62 8.04
C GLU A 14 -5.96 5.03 9.44
N ASP A 15 -6.26 3.73 9.62
CA ASP A 15 -6.07 3.03 10.88
C ASP A 15 -4.62 2.56 11.03
N TYR A 16 -3.75 3.51 11.39
CA TYR A 16 -2.31 3.27 11.55
C TYR A 16 -1.97 2.17 12.55
N SER A 17 -2.73 2.08 13.64
CA SER A 17 -2.53 1.06 14.68
C SER A 17 -2.77 -0.32 14.08
N ARG A 18 -3.86 -0.47 13.32
CA ARG A 18 -4.19 -1.74 12.69
C ARG A 18 -3.22 -2.11 11.58
N VAL A 19 -2.78 -1.15 10.77
CA VAL A 19 -1.74 -1.38 9.75
C VAL A 19 -0.43 -1.86 10.40
N LYS A 20 0.00 -1.25 11.50
CA LYS A 20 1.19 -1.70 12.23
C LYS A 20 1.02 -3.10 12.80
N GLU A 21 -0.13 -3.39 13.42
CA GLU A 21 -0.42 -4.71 13.97
C GLU A 21 -0.34 -5.79 12.88
N ILE A 22 -1.01 -5.60 11.74
CA ILE A 22 -0.99 -6.54 10.60
C ILE A 22 0.45 -6.74 10.08
N LEU A 23 1.22 -5.65 9.95
CA LEU A 23 2.59 -5.73 9.46
C LEU A 23 3.57 -6.32 10.49
N LEU A 24 3.29 -6.21 11.79
CA LEU A 24 4.16 -6.73 12.85
C LEU A 24 3.83 -8.18 13.22
N GLU A 25 2.60 -8.64 13.01
CA GLU A 25 2.18 -10.03 13.26
C GLU A 25 2.79 -11.02 12.26
N ASP A 26 3.08 -10.58 11.03
CA ASP A 26 3.74 -11.40 10.01
C ASP A 26 5.27 -11.22 10.07
N ASP A 27 5.96 -12.14 10.75
CA ASP A 27 7.42 -12.34 10.70
C ASP A 27 7.89 -12.87 9.32
N ASP A 28 6.97 -13.33 8.48
CA ASP A 28 7.26 -13.84 7.15
C ASP A 28 7.25 -12.70 6.11
N ASP A 29 8.45 -12.20 5.78
CA ASP A 29 8.72 -11.05 4.90
C ASP A 29 8.03 -11.14 3.51
N GLN A 30 7.57 -12.32 3.07
CA GLN A 30 7.16 -12.58 1.68
C GLN A 30 5.65 -12.62 1.42
N GLU A 31 4.82 -12.92 2.42
CA GLU A 31 3.38 -13.11 2.16
C GLU A 31 2.68 -11.75 1.97
N ASN A 32 3.09 -10.73 2.72
CA ASN A 32 2.50 -9.39 2.65
C ASN A 32 3.01 -8.55 1.47
N SER A 33 4.19 -8.86 0.91
CA SER A 33 4.74 -8.15 -0.25
C SER A 33 4.00 -8.42 -1.56
N ASN A 34 3.25 -9.52 -1.63
CA ASN A 34 2.52 -9.94 -2.81
C ASN A 34 1.03 -9.57 -2.80
N LEU A 35 0.56 -8.91 -1.73
CA LEU A 35 -0.82 -8.48 -1.62
C LEU A 35 -1.13 -7.46 -2.72
N ALA A 36 -2.07 -7.83 -3.57
CA ALA A 36 -2.69 -6.93 -4.53
C ALA A 36 -4.14 -7.34 -4.72
N ASP A 37 -5.02 -6.36 -4.89
CA ASP A 37 -6.41 -6.63 -5.23
C ASP A 37 -6.57 -7.12 -6.68
N THR A 38 -7.82 -7.29 -7.12
CA THR A 38 -8.15 -7.73 -8.48
C THR A 38 -7.55 -6.83 -9.55
N ASP A 39 -7.42 -5.54 -9.25
CA ASP A 39 -6.91 -4.48 -10.13
C ASP A 39 -5.39 -4.35 -10.06
N GLY A 40 -4.72 -5.20 -9.27
CA GLY A 40 -3.27 -5.14 -9.07
C GLY A 40 -2.84 -3.99 -8.15
N CYS A 41 -3.77 -3.34 -7.45
CA CYS A 41 -3.45 -2.31 -6.48
C CYS A 41 -2.83 -2.96 -5.25
N THR A 42 -1.58 -2.59 -4.95
CA THR A 42 -0.86 -3.04 -3.76
C THR A 42 -1.11 -2.09 -2.58
N PRO A 43 -0.84 -2.52 -1.33
CA PRO A 43 -0.85 -1.64 -0.17
C PRO A 43 0.01 -0.39 -0.36
N LEU A 44 1.17 -0.54 -1.01
CA LEU A 44 2.08 0.57 -1.27
C LEU A 44 1.51 1.54 -2.31
N ILE A 45 0.84 1.04 -3.35
CA ILE A 45 0.13 1.89 -4.33
C ILE A 45 -0.95 2.70 -3.63
N LEU A 46 -1.77 2.05 -2.80
CA LEU A 46 -2.85 2.72 -2.08
C LEU A 46 -2.32 3.79 -1.10
N ALA A 47 -1.32 3.46 -0.28
CA ALA A 47 -0.71 4.41 0.64
C ALA A 47 -0.06 5.60 -0.11
N SER A 48 0.51 5.36 -1.29
CA SER A 48 1.08 6.38 -2.17
C SER A 48 0.03 7.31 -2.76
N ILE A 49 -1.14 6.78 -3.15
CA ILE A 49 -2.28 7.59 -3.63
C ILE A 49 -2.80 8.50 -2.52
N LEU A 50 -2.89 7.99 -1.29
CA LEU A 50 -3.31 8.76 -0.11
C LEU A 50 -2.23 9.74 0.39
N GLY A 51 -1.00 9.65 -0.12
CA GLY A 51 0.12 10.48 0.33
C GLY A 51 0.59 10.16 1.76
N ASN A 52 0.29 8.97 2.26
CA ASN A 52 0.58 8.57 3.63
C ASN A 52 2.03 8.07 3.76
N LEU A 53 2.94 8.99 4.08
CA LEU A 53 4.38 8.73 4.15
C LEU A 53 4.73 7.66 5.20
N GLU A 54 4.07 7.68 6.35
CA GLU A 54 4.37 6.75 7.46
C GLU A 54 4.05 5.31 7.08
N ILE A 55 2.88 5.06 6.49
CA ILE A 55 2.50 3.74 6.00
C ILE A 55 3.41 3.30 4.85
N CYS A 56 3.77 4.21 3.94
CA CYS A 56 4.72 3.90 2.87
C CYS A 56 6.06 3.42 3.43
N GLN A 57 6.58 4.08 4.47
CA GLN A 57 7.85 3.69 5.09
C GLN A 57 7.77 2.31 5.78
N LEU A 58 6.66 2.03 6.47
CA LEU A 58 6.43 0.72 7.09
C LEU A 58 6.40 -0.40 6.05
N LEU A 59 5.70 -0.19 4.93
CA LEU A 59 5.61 -1.16 3.84
C LEU A 59 6.95 -1.35 3.14
N ILE A 60 7.72 -0.29 2.88
CA ILE A 60 9.04 -0.38 2.24
C ILE A 60 10.01 -1.23 3.07
N ASN A 61 9.94 -1.13 4.40
CA ASN A 61 10.78 -1.92 5.30
C ASN A 61 10.50 -3.43 5.23
N LYS A 62 9.36 -3.85 4.67
CA LYS A 62 8.97 -5.26 4.47
C LYS A 62 9.45 -5.85 3.13
N LYS A 63 10.47 -5.27 2.51
CA LYS A 63 11.09 -5.75 1.24
C LYS A 63 10.08 -5.96 0.10
N VAL A 64 9.04 -5.13 0.06
CA VAL A 64 8.00 -5.22 -0.97
C VAL A 64 8.53 -4.82 -2.34
N ASP A 65 7.93 -5.36 -3.42
CA ASP A 65 8.27 -4.95 -4.79
C ASP A 65 7.74 -3.53 -5.08
N LEU A 66 8.63 -2.54 -4.98
CA LEU A 66 8.36 -1.13 -5.22
C LEU A 66 7.96 -0.82 -6.67
N ASN A 67 8.34 -1.69 -7.61
CA ASN A 67 8.13 -1.51 -9.05
C ASN A 67 6.93 -2.29 -9.58
N ARG A 68 6.20 -2.98 -8.69
CA ARG A 68 4.96 -3.65 -9.09
C ARG A 68 3.99 -2.63 -9.68
N LYS A 69 3.43 -3.00 -10.82
CA LYS A 69 2.49 -2.18 -11.58
C LYS A 69 1.06 -2.62 -11.29
N ASP A 70 0.15 -1.67 -11.14
CA ASP A 70 -1.28 -1.98 -11.20
C ASP A 70 -1.67 -2.50 -12.59
N LYS A 71 -2.83 -3.15 -12.69
CA LYS A 71 -3.36 -3.69 -13.95
C LYS A 71 -4.21 -2.69 -14.73
N ILE A 72 -4.60 -1.57 -14.12
CA ILE A 72 -5.52 -0.60 -14.72
C ILE A 72 -4.79 0.36 -15.67
N LYS A 73 -3.66 0.91 -15.23
CA LYS A 73 -2.83 1.88 -15.93
C LYS A 73 -1.39 1.39 -16.11
N GLY A 74 -0.99 0.31 -15.43
CA GLY A 74 0.40 -0.14 -15.45
C GLY A 74 1.31 0.75 -14.63
N TRP A 75 0.79 1.45 -13.62
CA TRP A 75 1.54 2.41 -12.83
C TRP A 75 2.12 1.79 -11.57
N THR A 76 3.31 2.26 -11.19
CA THR A 76 3.91 1.94 -9.90
C THR A 76 3.38 2.86 -8.81
N ALA A 77 3.66 2.52 -7.56
CA ALA A 77 3.33 3.36 -6.40
C ALA A 77 3.86 4.80 -6.54
N LEU A 78 5.10 4.96 -7.02
CA LEU A 78 5.71 6.27 -7.24
C LEU A 78 4.97 7.07 -8.34
N MET A 79 4.61 6.42 -9.45
CA MET A 79 3.86 7.08 -10.53
C MET A 79 2.50 7.59 -10.04
N GLN A 80 1.80 6.79 -9.24
CA GLN A 80 0.54 7.16 -8.61
C GLN A 80 0.72 8.36 -7.66
N ALA A 81 1.73 8.32 -6.77
CA ALA A 81 2.03 9.44 -5.87
C ALA A 81 2.26 10.76 -6.63
N CYS A 82 3.05 10.73 -7.71
CA CYS A 82 3.32 11.92 -8.53
C CYS A 82 2.03 12.46 -9.19
N PHE A 83 1.21 11.57 -9.75
CA PHE A 83 -0.05 11.95 -10.41
C PHE A 83 -1.03 12.60 -9.42
N PHE A 84 -1.27 11.96 -8.27
CA PHE A 84 -2.22 12.46 -7.28
C PHE A 84 -1.71 13.73 -6.57
N ARG A 85 -0.41 13.82 -6.25
CA ARG A 85 0.19 15.06 -5.69
C ARG A 85 0.03 16.27 -6.62
N TYR A 86 0.14 16.07 -7.94
CA TYR A 86 -0.11 17.13 -8.92
C TYR A 86 -1.58 17.55 -8.95
N LYS A 87 -2.51 16.61 -8.80
CA LYS A 87 -3.95 16.88 -8.82
C LYS A 87 -4.43 17.64 -7.57
N PHE A 88 -3.87 17.36 -6.40
CA PHE A 88 -4.31 17.99 -5.14
C PHE A 88 -3.67 19.35 -4.83
N LYS A 89 -2.55 19.73 -5.48
CA LYS A 89 -1.95 21.07 -5.33
C LYS A 89 -2.56 22.15 -6.23
N LYS A 90 -3.66 21.87 -6.93
CA LYS A 90 -4.29 22.79 -7.88
C LYS A 90 -5.50 23.58 -7.36
N PHE A 91 -5.70 23.63 -6.05
CA PHE A 91 -6.71 24.49 -5.41
C PHE A 91 -6.13 25.22 -4.22
#